data_AF-A0A137SKD8-F1
#
_entry.id   AF-A0A137SKD8-F1
#
_cell.length_a   1.000
_cell.length_b   1.000
_cell.length_c   1.000
_cell.angle_alpha   90.00
_cell.angle_beta   90.00
_cell.angle_gamma   90.00
#
_symmetry.space_group_name_H-M   'P 1'
#
loop_
_entity.id
_entity.type
_entity.pdbx_description
1 polymer ?
#
loop_
_entity_poly.entity_id
_entity_poly.type
_entity_poly.pdbx_seq_one_letter_code
_entity_poly.pdbx_strand_id
1 'polypeptide(L)'
;MYIDPQWRILTVGDGDLSFSNALFRHHAPQHLTATIYDSLNTLQSKYGDDFHQQLLNRHCQVLTEFDITNPETWSTVTKHSFDLVIFQFPLVPGFTSKTEFNEKCAGIGINTLNRRLLRQFLINASEQLLDPIGPQLCYITSKDVKPYSEWNIEHSLILNTDINYLGEMNFDIVNFPGYRVRNVDRDKHVKDTKGITYVWSQRPANQLTQALSSQLTQQPILGDDCCHYCQAGPFTSDQHKQAHENSRKHLRMKDFEQQWLADLQTA
;
A
#
# COMPACT_ATOMS: atom_id res chain seq x y z
N MET A 1 8.59 -6.09 -8.52
CA MET A 1 9.04 -5.42 -7.30
C MET A 1 10.54 -5.61 -7.23
N TYR A 2 11.29 -4.52 -7.33
CA TYR A 2 12.73 -4.49 -7.15
C TYR A 2 13.03 -4.43 -5.65
N ILE A 3 14.00 -5.21 -5.19
CA ILE A 3 14.51 -5.18 -3.81
C ILE A 3 16.03 -5.18 -3.89
N ASP A 4 16.66 -4.22 -3.22
CA ASP A 4 18.11 -4.22 -3.06
C ASP A 4 18.48 -5.02 -1.78
N PRO A 5 19.37 -6.02 -1.88
CA PRO A 5 19.83 -6.77 -0.72
C PRO A 5 20.54 -5.92 0.35
N GLN A 6 20.97 -4.70 0.03
CA GLN A 6 21.58 -3.80 1.02
C GLN A 6 20.56 -3.00 1.83
N TRP A 7 19.26 -3.08 1.52
CA TRP A 7 18.25 -2.29 2.22
C TRP A 7 17.85 -2.91 3.57
N ARG A 8 17.60 -2.03 4.56
CA ARG A 8 16.89 -2.34 5.80
C ARG A 8 15.40 -2.15 5.55
N ILE A 9 14.62 -3.22 5.68
CA ILE A 9 13.22 -3.24 5.27
C ILE A 9 12.29 -3.43 6.48
N LEU A 10 11.19 -2.68 6.49
CA LEU A 10 10.03 -2.92 7.34
C LEU A 10 8.83 -3.35 6.49
N THR A 11 8.18 -4.46 6.80
CA THR A 11 6.89 -4.82 6.18
C THR A 11 5.75 -4.54 7.15
N VAL A 12 4.72 -3.85 6.68
CA VAL A 12 3.55 -3.46 7.48
C VAL A 12 2.39 -4.42 7.23
N GLY A 13 1.84 -5.00 8.29
CA GLY A 13 0.57 -5.73 8.24
C GLY A 13 0.62 -7.03 7.43
N ASP A 14 1.74 -7.76 7.44
CA ASP A 14 1.92 -9.02 6.70
C ASP A 14 1.20 -10.19 7.37
N GLY A 15 -0.13 -10.21 7.28
CA GLY A 15 -1.06 -11.10 8.00
C GLY A 15 -0.52 -12.46 8.45
N ASP A 16 -0.18 -13.37 7.52
CA ASP A 16 0.32 -14.73 7.85
C ASP A 16 1.86 -14.86 7.80
N LEU A 17 2.58 -13.74 7.67
CA LEU A 17 4.04 -13.61 7.59
C LEU A 17 4.70 -14.29 6.38
N SER A 18 3.90 -14.83 5.44
CA SER A 18 4.44 -15.55 4.30
C SER A 18 5.15 -14.63 3.29
N PHE A 19 4.75 -13.36 3.18
CA PHE A 19 5.43 -12.39 2.32
C PHE A 19 6.81 -12.06 2.87
N SER A 20 6.89 -11.73 4.16
CA SER A 20 8.13 -11.42 4.87
C SER A 20 9.09 -12.59 4.84
N ASN A 21 8.59 -13.81 5.05
CA ASN A 21 9.42 -15.00 4.96
C ASN A 21 9.95 -15.24 3.53
N ALA A 22 9.13 -15.03 2.50
CA ALA A 22 9.59 -15.12 1.11
C ALA A 22 10.61 -14.02 0.76
N LEU A 23 10.36 -12.78 1.20
CA LEU A 23 11.26 -11.64 1.04
C LEU A 23 12.62 -11.93 1.68
N PHE A 24 12.64 -12.35 2.95
CA PHE A 24 13.87 -12.70 3.67
C PHE A 24 14.66 -13.80 2.95
N ARG A 25 13.98 -14.85 2.49
CA ARG A 25 14.62 -16.03 1.91
C ARG A 25 15.15 -15.83 0.50
N HIS A 26 14.48 -15.01 -0.31
CA HIS A 26 14.73 -14.94 -1.75
C HIS A 26 15.35 -13.62 -2.20
N HIS A 27 15.21 -12.55 -1.40
CA HIS A 27 15.80 -11.24 -1.69
C HIS A 27 16.89 -10.85 -0.67
N ALA A 28 16.95 -11.55 0.47
CA ALA A 28 18.01 -11.43 1.49
C ALA A 28 18.43 -9.97 1.80
N PRO A 29 17.47 -9.11 2.22
CA PRO A 29 17.80 -7.75 2.62
C PRO A 29 18.77 -7.73 3.81
N GLN A 30 19.52 -6.64 3.94
CA GLN A 30 20.51 -6.46 5.01
C GLN A 30 19.87 -6.62 6.39
N HIS A 31 18.65 -6.11 6.54
CA HIS A 31 17.83 -6.26 7.73
C HIS A 31 16.36 -6.36 7.33
N LEU A 32 15.59 -7.18 8.04
CA LEU A 32 14.14 -7.24 7.92
C LEU A 32 13.52 -7.16 9.32
N THR A 33 12.56 -6.26 9.47
CA THR A 33 11.58 -6.30 10.54
C THR A 33 10.21 -6.57 9.91
N ALA A 34 9.57 -7.66 10.32
CA ALA A 34 8.23 -8.01 9.88
C ALA A 34 7.20 -7.54 10.91
N THR A 35 6.04 -7.07 10.47
CA THR A 35 4.95 -6.70 11.38
C THR A 35 3.62 -7.26 10.95
N ILE A 36 2.76 -7.52 11.93
CA ILE A 36 1.37 -7.93 11.73
C ILE A 36 0.44 -7.07 12.59
N TYR A 37 -0.77 -6.82 12.07
CA TYR A 37 -1.82 -6.11 12.80
C TYR A 37 -2.44 -6.96 13.91
N ASP A 38 -2.56 -8.28 13.67
CA ASP A 38 -3.11 -9.23 14.63
C ASP A 38 -2.13 -9.48 15.79
N SER A 39 -2.64 -9.91 16.95
CA SER A 39 -1.80 -10.46 18.02
C SER A 39 -1.23 -11.83 17.65
N LEU A 40 -0.19 -12.29 18.36
CA LEU A 40 0.39 -13.62 18.14
C LEU A 40 -0.65 -14.75 18.29
N ASN A 41 -1.54 -14.64 19.29
CA ASN A 41 -2.61 -15.61 19.52
C ASN A 41 -3.57 -15.66 18.32
N THR A 42 -3.91 -14.50 17.75
CA THR A 42 -4.78 -14.41 16.58
C THR A 42 -4.11 -14.96 15.33
N LEU A 43 -2.82 -14.66 15.13
CA LEU A 43 -2.00 -15.28 14.05
C LEU A 43 -2.06 -16.81 14.15
N GLN A 44 -1.72 -17.37 15.32
CA GLN A 44 -1.71 -18.81 15.56
C GLN A 44 -3.08 -19.45 15.30
N SER A 45 -4.15 -18.81 15.76
CA SER A 45 -5.50 -19.33 15.60
C SER A 45 -5.99 -19.31 14.15
N LYS A 46 -5.65 -18.26 13.38
CA LYS A 46 -6.08 -18.10 11.98
C LYS A 46 -5.23 -18.91 11.01
N TYR A 47 -3.91 -18.89 11.18
CA TYR A 47 -2.97 -19.35 10.15
C TYR A 47 -1.92 -20.36 10.64
N GLY A 48 -1.83 -20.60 11.95
CA GLY A 48 -0.65 -21.18 12.58
C GLY A 48 0.51 -20.18 12.70
N ASP A 49 1.67 -20.63 13.18
CA ASP A 49 2.85 -19.79 13.39
C ASP A 49 4.11 -20.27 12.66
N ASP A 50 3.98 -21.17 11.67
CA ASP A 50 5.13 -21.72 10.94
C ASP A 50 6.07 -20.66 10.37
N PHE A 51 5.52 -19.58 9.78
CA PHE A 51 6.32 -18.50 9.20
C PHE A 51 6.90 -17.57 10.27
N HIS A 52 6.16 -17.34 11.36
CA HIS A 52 6.67 -16.63 12.53
C HIS A 52 7.90 -17.34 13.11
N GLN A 53 7.80 -18.65 13.37
CA GLN A 53 8.93 -19.45 13.87
C GLN A 53 10.12 -19.45 12.89
N GLN A 54 9.86 -19.56 11.58
CA GLN A 54 10.91 -19.48 10.55
C GLN A 54 11.64 -18.15 10.50
N LEU A 55 10.95 -17.04 10.74
CA LEU A 55 11.55 -15.70 10.80
C LEU A 55 12.39 -15.54 12.08
N LEU A 56 11.86 -15.95 13.25
CA LEU A 56 12.58 -15.88 14.52
C LEU A 56 13.84 -16.75 14.53
N ASN A 57 13.77 -17.96 13.96
CA ASN A 57 14.93 -18.86 13.82
C ASN A 57 16.04 -18.27 12.94
N ARG A 58 15.76 -17.23 12.16
CA ARG A 58 16.71 -16.48 11.35
C ARG A 58 17.08 -15.13 11.95
N HIS A 59 16.72 -14.89 13.21
CA HIS A 59 16.91 -13.62 13.91
C HIS A 59 16.22 -12.42 13.24
N CYS A 60 15.18 -12.65 12.43
CA CYS A 60 14.31 -11.59 11.93
C CYS A 60 13.41 -11.13 13.08
N GLN A 61 13.35 -9.82 13.31
CA GLN A 61 12.41 -9.27 14.28
C GLN A 61 10.99 -9.38 13.73
N VAL A 62 10.05 -9.82 14.57
CA VAL A 62 8.63 -9.79 14.26
C VAL A 62 7.88 -9.02 15.34
N LEU A 63 7.07 -8.03 14.94
CA LEU A 63 6.25 -7.21 15.83
C LEU A 63 4.77 -7.49 15.58
N THR A 64 4.03 -7.78 16.64
CA THR A 64 2.58 -8.03 16.59
C THR A 64 1.80 -6.82 17.06
N GLU A 65 0.50 -6.77 16.77
CA GLU A 65 -0.38 -5.65 17.16
C GLU A 65 0.12 -4.30 16.62
N PHE A 66 0.80 -4.32 15.48
CA PHE A 66 1.37 -3.15 14.83
C PHE A 66 0.32 -2.49 13.95
N ASP A 67 -0.11 -1.29 14.33
CA ASP A 67 -1.00 -0.45 13.54
C ASP A 67 -0.26 0.81 13.08
N ILE A 68 0.08 0.87 11.78
CA ILE A 68 0.78 2.03 11.23
C ILE A 68 0.01 3.34 11.42
N THR A 69 -1.31 3.28 11.63
CA THR A 69 -2.17 4.44 11.87
C THR A 69 -2.18 4.90 13.33
N ASN A 70 -1.69 4.07 14.26
CA ASN A 70 -1.61 4.37 15.68
C ASN A 70 -0.15 4.36 16.19
N PRO A 71 0.50 5.53 16.33
CA PRO A 71 1.89 5.64 16.76
C PRO A 71 2.25 4.96 18.08
N GLU A 72 1.29 4.79 18.99
CA GLU A 72 1.55 4.13 20.28
C GLU A 72 1.96 2.67 20.09
N THR A 73 1.38 1.99 19.10
CA THR A 73 1.60 0.57 18.82
C THR A 73 3.00 0.25 18.30
N TRP A 74 3.72 1.27 17.81
CA TRP A 74 5.08 1.12 17.26
C TRP A 74 6.07 2.12 17.84
N SER A 75 5.77 2.65 19.03
CA SER A 75 6.64 3.54 19.79
C SER A 75 8.02 2.95 20.13
N THR A 76 8.13 1.62 20.16
CA THR A 76 9.38 0.88 20.40
C THR A 76 10.24 0.70 19.15
N VAL A 77 9.69 0.93 17.96
CA VAL A 77 10.44 0.86 16.71
C VAL A 77 11.42 2.02 16.65
N THR A 78 12.68 1.71 16.34
CA THR A 78 13.69 2.73 16.13
C THR A 78 13.29 3.61 14.95
N LYS A 79 13.03 4.89 15.24
CA LYS A 79 12.72 5.88 14.21
C LYS A 79 13.87 6.01 13.21
N HIS A 80 13.54 6.36 11.97
CA HIS A 80 14.52 6.71 10.93
C HIS A 80 15.58 5.63 10.68
N SER A 81 15.18 4.36 10.72
CA SER A 81 16.11 3.21 10.67
C SER A 81 15.92 2.31 9.46
N PHE A 82 14.93 2.58 8.61
CA PHE A 82 14.62 1.76 7.44
C PHE A 82 14.91 2.49 6.13
N ASP A 83 15.31 1.73 5.12
CA ASP A 83 15.53 2.23 3.77
C ASP A 83 14.26 2.11 2.92
N LEU A 84 13.47 1.06 3.19
CA LEU A 84 12.23 0.76 2.50
C LEU A 84 11.16 0.30 3.50
N VAL A 85 9.96 0.85 3.39
CA VAL A 85 8.76 0.35 4.10
C VAL A 85 7.76 -0.18 3.07
N ILE A 86 7.27 -1.39 3.26
CA ILE A 86 6.38 -2.09 2.31
C ILE A 86 5.02 -2.36 2.95
N PHE A 87 3.94 -1.99 2.26
CA PHE A 87 2.57 -2.42 2.57
C PHE A 87 2.02 -3.30 1.44
N GLN A 88 1.93 -4.61 1.69
CA GLN A 88 1.60 -5.60 0.67
C GLN A 88 0.09 -5.90 0.66
N PHE A 89 -0.60 -5.53 -0.41
CA PHE A 89 -2.06 -5.67 -0.59
C PHE A 89 -2.92 -5.15 0.59
N PRO A 90 -2.65 -3.93 1.11
CA PRO A 90 -3.44 -3.35 2.19
C PRO A 90 -4.92 -3.23 1.84
N LEU A 91 -5.75 -3.49 2.85
CA LEU A 91 -7.19 -3.26 2.80
C LEU A 91 -7.70 -3.10 4.23
N VAL A 92 -8.59 -2.14 4.45
CA VAL A 92 -9.34 -2.04 5.71
C VAL A 92 -10.12 -3.34 5.92
N PRO A 93 -10.09 -3.95 7.13
CA PRO A 93 -10.84 -5.17 7.43
C PRO A 93 -12.33 -5.07 7.07
N GLY A 94 -12.92 -6.20 6.69
CA GLY A 94 -14.35 -6.25 6.40
C GLY A 94 -15.17 -5.90 7.63
N PHE A 95 -16.28 -5.20 7.44
CA PHE A 95 -17.24 -4.96 8.52
C PHE A 95 -18.12 -6.19 8.71
N THR A 96 -18.23 -6.66 9.95
CA THR A 96 -19.04 -7.82 10.32
C THR A 96 -20.53 -7.46 10.45
N SER A 97 -20.86 -6.17 10.58
CA SER A 97 -22.24 -5.69 10.66
C SER A 97 -22.42 -4.28 10.10
N LYS A 98 -23.68 -3.91 9.80
CA LYS A 98 -24.04 -2.55 9.41
C LYS A 98 -23.80 -1.53 10.53
N THR A 99 -23.96 -1.95 11.78
CA THR A 99 -23.68 -1.11 12.95
C THR A 99 -22.19 -0.77 13.01
N GLU A 100 -21.33 -1.79 12.92
CA GLU A 100 -19.87 -1.60 12.88
C GLU A 100 -19.46 -0.74 11.67
N PHE A 101 -20.08 -0.96 10.50
CA PHE A 101 -19.87 -0.10 9.33
C PHE A 101 -20.20 1.35 9.67
N ASN A 102 -21.39 1.64 10.20
CA ASN A 102 -21.81 3.00 10.50
C ASN A 102 -20.92 3.67 11.55
N GLU A 103 -20.53 2.94 12.60
CA GLU A 103 -19.66 3.44 13.68
C GLU A 103 -18.26 3.77 13.15
N LYS A 104 -17.62 2.84 12.44
CA LYS A 104 -16.25 3.01 11.93
C LYS A 104 -16.16 3.95 10.74
N CYS A 105 -17.21 4.01 9.92
CA CYS A 105 -17.26 4.90 8.77
C CYS A 105 -17.56 6.34 9.16
N ALA A 106 -18.25 6.60 10.27
CA ALA A 106 -18.52 7.95 10.78
C ALA A 106 -19.01 8.96 9.71
N GLY A 107 -19.76 8.49 8.70
CA GLY A 107 -20.28 9.30 7.58
C GLY A 107 -19.44 9.32 6.30
N ILE A 108 -18.25 8.72 6.27
CA ILE A 108 -17.44 8.54 5.05
C ILE A 108 -17.55 7.12 4.48
N GLY A 109 -17.28 6.93 3.19
CA GLY A 109 -17.34 5.63 2.53
C GLY A 109 -16.09 4.78 2.76
N ILE A 110 -16.22 3.46 2.56
CA ILE A 110 -15.09 2.52 2.62
C ILE A 110 -13.96 2.85 1.64
N ASN A 111 -14.25 3.52 0.53
CA ASN A 111 -13.22 4.02 -0.39
C ASN A 111 -12.31 5.03 0.34
N THR A 112 -12.90 6.04 0.98
CA THR A 112 -12.20 7.07 1.77
C THR A 112 -11.43 6.46 2.94
N LEU A 113 -12.00 5.47 3.64
CA LEU A 113 -11.28 4.76 4.72
C LEU A 113 -10.02 4.04 4.22
N ASN A 114 -10.10 3.35 3.07
CA ASN A 114 -8.91 2.74 2.48
C ASN A 114 -7.87 3.80 2.09
N ARG A 115 -8.30 4.92 1.48
CA ARG A 115 -7.38 6.03 1.16
C ARG A 115 -6.72 6.60 2.41
N ARG A 116 -7.46 6.78 3.53
CA ARG A 116 -6.90 7.22 4.82
C ARG A 116 -5.82 6.26 5.32
N LEU A 117 -6.08 4.95 5.30
CA LEU A 117 -5.10 3.94 5.71
C LEU A 117 -3.81 4.06 4.89
N LEU A 118 -3.92 4.15 3.56
CA LEU A 118 -2.75 4.26 2.68
C LEU A 118 -2.01 5.59 2.84
N ARG A 119 -2.73 6.70 3.02
CA ARG A 119 -2.12 8.01 3.28
C ARG A 119 -1.38 8.03 4.60
N GLN A 120 -1.98 7.50 5.67
CA GLN A 120 -1.34 7.44 7.00
C GLN A 120 -0.12 6.52 6.97
N PHE A 121 -0.17 5.42 6.21
CA PHE A 121 1.02 4.63 5.92
C PHE A 121 2.13 5.47 5.28
N LEU A 122 1.84 6.20 4.19
CA LEU A 122 2.83 7.02 3.50
C LEU A 122 3.44 8.09 4.42
N ILE A 123 2.60 8.83 5.15
CA ILE A 123 3.03 9.90 6.05
C ILE A 123 3.89 9.32 7.20
N ASN A 124 3.37 8.34 7.94
CA ASN A 124 4.09 7.81 9.10
C ASN A 124 5.37 7.08 8.70
N ALA A 125 5.37 6.37 7.57
CA ALA A 125 6.58 5.75 7.04
C ALA A 125 7.63 6.80 6.68
N SER A 126 7.27 7.81 5.88
CA SER A 126 8.18 8.87 5.45
C SER A 126 8.71 9.71 6.60
N GLU A 127 7.86 10.13 7.54
CA GLU A 127 8.25 11.05 8.60
C GLU A 127 8.95 10.39 9.78
N GLN A 128 8.61 9.14 10.10
CA GLN A 128 9.01 8.51 11.37
C GLN A 128 9.87 7.26 11.21
N LEU A 129 9.78 6.53 10.09
CA LEU A 129 10.41 5.21 9.95
C LEU A 129 11.58 5.21 8.97
N LEU A 130 11.47 5.94 7.87
CA LEU A 130 12.48 6.01 6.82
C LEU A 130 13.71 6.82 7.26
N ASP A 131 14.89 6.29 6.99
CA ASP A 131 16.16 6.93 7.31
C ASP A 131 16.38 8.19 6.44
N PRO A 132 16.58 9.37 7.04
CA PRO A 132 16.78 10.62 6.32
C PRO A 132 18.08 10.67 5.51
N ILE A 133 18.98 9.70 5.61
CA ILE A 133 20.15 9.57 4.71
C ILE A 133 20.10 8.32 3.83
N GLY A 134 19.09 7.47 4.00
CA GLY A 134 18.86 6.27 3.19
C GLY A 134 18.05 6.52 1.91
N PRO A 135 17.70 5.44 1.19
CA PRO A 135 16.80 5.41 0.03
C PRO A 135 15.47 6.15 0.16
N GLN A 136 14.84 6.11 1.34
CA GLN A 136 13.53 6.72 1.63
C GLN A 136 12.43 6.28 0.66
N LEU A 137 12.17 4.98 0.61
CA LEU A 137 11.16 4.40 -0.29
C LEU A 137 9.96 3.87 0.48
N CYS A 138 8.76 4.20 0.00
CA CYS A 138 7.51 3.57 0.44
C CYS A 138 6.94 2.76 -0.72
N TYR A 139 6.67 1.47 -0.50
CA TYR A 139 6.04 0.59 -1.49
C TYR A 139 4.63 0.22 -1.04
N ILE A 140 3.66 0.36 -1.93
CA ILE A 140 2.33 -0.21 -1.77
C ILE A 140 2.10 -1.16 -2.94
N THR A 141 1.86 -2.44 -2.67
CA THR A 141 1.42 -3.35 -3.73
C THR A 141 -0.09 -3.47 -3.72
N SER A 142 -0.73 -3.25 -4.87
CA SER A 142 -2.18 -3.29 -5.02
C SER A 142 -2.59 -4.06 -6.28
N LYS A 143 -3.91 -4.21 -6.50
CA LYS A 143 -4.49 -4.91 -7.65
C LYS A 143 -5.14 -3.92 -8.61
N ASP A 144 -5.11 -4.20 -9.90
CA ASP A 144 -5.84 -3.42 -10.92
C ASP A 144 -7.30 -3.90 -11.09
N VAL A 145 -8.00 -4.08 -9.97
CA VAL A 145 -9.43 -4.44 -9.93
C VAL A 145 -10.12 -3.74 -8.77
N LYS A 146 -11.45 -3.70 -8.76
CA LYS A 146 -12.20 -3.13 -7.64
C LYS A 146 -12.00 -3.94 -6.34
N PRO A 147 -12.03 -3.29 -5.17
CA PRO A 147 -12.16 -1.84 -4.97
C PRO A 147 -10.86 -1.05 -5.19
N TYR A 148 -9.71 -1.74 -5.27
CA TYR A 148 -8.36 -1.17 -5.32
C TYR A 148 -8.17 -0.13 -6.43
N SER A 149 -8.65 -0.43 -7.65
CA SER A 149 -8.54 0.45 -8.82
C SER A 149 -9.36 1.75 -8.71
N GLU A 150 -10.16 1.94 -7.65
CA GLU A 150 -11.00 3.13 -7.44
C GLU A 150 -10.41 4.09 -6.38
N TRP A 151 -9.18 3.85 -5.91
CA TRP A 151 -8.53 4.65 -4.86
C TRP A 151 -7.66 5.78 -5.37
N ASN A 152 -7.29 5.80 -6.66
CA ASN A 152 -6.37 6.79 -7.25
C ASN A 152 -5.10 6.96 -6.39
N ILE A 153 -4.47 5.82 -6.07
CA ILE A 153 -3.41 5.74 -5.06
C ILE A 153 -2.20 6.59 -5.43
N GLU A 154 -1.93 6.72 -6.72
CA GLU A 154 -0.80 7.44 -7.31
C GLU A 154 -0.86 8.94 -6.96
N HIS A 155 -2.06 9.53 -6.94
CA HIS A 155 -2.24 10.99 -6.85
C HIS A 155 -2.98 11.42 -5.58
N SER A 156 -4.13 10.82 -5.28
CA SER A 156 -5.01 11.33 -4.23
C SER A 156 -4.35 11.23 -2.84
N LEU A 157 -3.53 10.21 -2.60
CA LEU A 157 -2.93 9.95 -1.29
C LEU A 157 -1.89 10.98 -0.86
N ILE A 158 -1.24 11.67 -1.82
CA ILE A 158 -0.12 12.59 -1.59
C ILE A 158 -0.52 14.06 -1.75
N LEU A 159 -1.81 14.36 -1.92
CA LEU A 159 -2.28 15.75 -1.94
C LEU A 159 -1.85 16.48 -0.65
N ASN A 160 -1.35 17.71 -0.81
CA ASN A 160 -0.87 18.57 0.27
C ASN A 160 0.26 17.95 1.12
N THR A 161 1.11 17.10 0.53
CA THR A 161 2.34 16.60 1.18
C THR A 161 3.57 16.90 0.31
N ASP A 162 4.76 16.64 0.84
CA ASP A 162 6.03 16.66 0.12
C ASP A 162 6.44 15.28 -0.43
N ILE A 163 5.53 14.30 -0.35
CA ILE A 163 5.73 12.93 -0.83
C ILE A 163 5.46 12.90 -2.33
N ASN A 164 6.35 12.28 -3.09
CA ASN A 164 6.28 12.22 -4.54
C ASN A 164 6.05 10.79 -5.00
N TYR A 165 5.13 10.59 -5.92
CA TYR A 165 4.99 9.34 -6.64
C TYR A 165 6.14 9.21 -7.66
N LEU A 166 6.85 8.09 -7.60
CA LEU A 166 8.02 7.82 -8.44
C LEU A 166 7.70 6.89 -9.61
N GLY A 167 6.50 6.34 -9.70
CA GLY A 167 6.11 5.34 -10.70
C GLY A 167 5.75 3.99 -10.09
N GLU A 168 5.54 3.02 -10.97
CA GLU A 168 5.08 1.68 -10.61
C GLU A 168 5.89 0.58 -11.29
N MET A 169 5.80 -0.63 -10.74
CA MET A 169 6.42 -1.82 -11.30
C MET A 169 5.56 -3.05 -11.04
N ASN A 170 5.63 -4.04 -11.91
CA ASN A 170 4.89 -5.29 -11.73
C ASN A 170 5.34 -6.02 -10.45
N PHE A 171 4.38 -6.50 -9.66
CA PHE A 171 4.61 -7.50 -8.64
C PHE A 171 4.33 -8.88 -9.22
N ASP A 172 5.39 -9.68 -9.36
CA ASP A 172 5.30 -11.05 -9.81
C ASP A 172 5.54 -11.99 -8.63
N ILE A 173 4.50 -12.72 -8.24
CA ILE A 173 4.51 -13.64 -7.10
C ILE A 173 5.54 -14.77 -7.26
N VAL A 174 5.91 -15.12 -8.50
CA VAL A 174 6.92 -16.17 -8.75
C VAL A 174 8.30 -15.79 -8.19
N ASN A 175 8.56 -14.49 -8.02
CA ASN A 175 9.79 -13.98 -7.39
C ASN A 175 9.74 -14.00 -5.85
N PHE A 176 8.63 -14.46 -5.27
CA PHE A 176 8.44 -14.64 -3.84
C PHE A 176 7.98 -16.08 -3.53
N PRO A 177 8.77 -17.11 -3.83
CA PRO A 177 8.38 -18.50 -3.55
C PRO A 177 8.00 -18.70 -2.09
N GLY A 178 6.85 -19.35 -1.87
CA GLY A 178 6.30 -19.59 -0.54
C GLY A 178 5.38 -18.49 0.00
N TYR A 179 5.31 -17.32 -0.66
CA TYR A 179 4.31 -16.30 -0.33
C TYR A 179 2.90 -16.82 -0.63
N ARG A 180 1.97 -16.63 0.31
CA ARG A 180 0.57 -17.05 0.21
C ARG A 180 -0.33 -15.82 0.19
N VAL A 181 -0.89 -15.50 -0.99
CA VAL A 181 -1.89 -14.43 -1.07
C VAL A 181 -3.17 -14.88 -0.35
N ARG A 182 -3.52 -14.15 0.72
CA ARG A 182 -4.75 -14.34 1.51
C ARG A 182 -5.73 -13.21 1.23
N ASN A 183 -7.03 -13.50 1.31
CA ASN A 183 -8.03 -12.45 1.47
C ASN A 183 -8.21 -12.18 2.96
N VAL A 184 -8.41 -10.92 3.31
CA VAL A 184 -8.89 -10.53 4.64
C VAL A 184 -10.22 -11.27 4.87
N ASP A 185 -10.28 -12.07 5.92
CA ASP A 185 -11.45 -12.83 6.39
C ASP A 185 -11.92 -14.05 5.54
N ARG A 186 -11.09 -14.60 4.64
CA ARG A 186 -11.41 -15.87 3.95
C ARG A 186 -10.20 -16.80 3.85
N ASP A 187 -10.29 -17.96 4.50
CA ASP A 187 -9.31 -19.08 4.47
C ASP A 187 -9.19 -19.80 3.11
N LYS A 188 -9.37 -19.09 2.00
CA LYS A 188 -9.22 -19.65 0.65
C LYS A 188 -8.10 -18.94 -0.08
N HIS A 189 -7.12 -19.73 -0.54
CA HIS A 189 -6.14 -19.29 -1.52
C HIS A 189 -6.87 -18.71 -2.73
N VAL A 190 -6.48 -17.50 -3.13
CA VAL A 190 -7.04 -16.80 -4.29
C VAL A 190 -6.12 -17.02 -5.47
N LYS A 191 -6.66 -17.12 -6.69
CA LYS A 191 -5.85 -17.15 -7.92
C LYS A 191 -4.87 -15.99 -7.91
N ASP A 192 -3.63 -16.26 -8.32
CA ASP A 192 -2.56 -15.28 -8.49
C ASP A 192 -3.10 -14.09 -9.27
N THR A 193 -3.32 -12.98 -8.57
CA THR A 193 -3.75 -11.74 -9.20
C THR A 193 -2.48 -10.96 -9.52
N LYS A 194 -2.37 -10.46 -10.77
CA LYS A 194 -1.30 -9.53 -11.14
C LYS A 194 -1.32 -8.37 -10.14
N GLY A 195 -0.21 -8.16 -9.44
CA GLY A 195 -0.04 -7.03 -8.54
C GLY A 195 0.76 -5.94 -9.21
N ILE A 196 0.51 -4.70 -8.80
CA ILE A 196 1.32 -3.54 -9.19
C ILE A 196 1.87 -2.96 -7.88
N THR A 197 3.19 -2.81 -7.81
CA THR A 197 3.87 -2.11 -6.72
C THR A 197 4.08 -0.66 -7.13
N TYR A 198 3.47 0.24 -6.37
CA TYR A 198 3.58 1.67 -6.52
C TYR A 198 4.63 2.22 -5.56
N VAL A 199 5.39 3.20 -6.02
CA VAL A 199 6.58 3.68 -5.31
C VAL A 199 6.47 5.17 -5.01
N TRP A 200 6.77 5.54 -3.76
CA TRP A 200 6.84 6.94 -3.33
C TRP A 200 8.14 7.26 -2.59
N SER A 201 8.52 8.53 -2.61
CA SER A 201 9.62 9.09 -1.82
C SER A 201 9.47 10.60 -1.59
N GLN A 202 10.00 11.11 -0.47
CA GLN A 202 10.20 12.55 -0.26
C GLN A 202 11.42 13.09 -1.03
N ARG A 203 12.25 12.23 -1.63
CA ARG A 203 13.47 12.61 -2.37
C ARG A 203 13.49 12.11 -3.82
N PRO A 204 12.64 12.66 -4.70
CA PRO A 204 12.45 12.13 -6.05
C PRO A 204 13.66 12.28 -6.98
N ALA A 205 14.66 13.10 -6.64
CA ALA A 205 15.78 13.46 -7.52
C ALA A 205 17.17 12.99 -7.03
N ASN A 206 17.26 12.03 -6.12
CA ASN A 206 18.55 11.50 -5.69
C ASN A 206 19.12 10.48 -6.71
N GLN A 207 20.40 10.12 -6.59
CA GLN A 207 21.04 9.16 -7.52
C GLN A 207 20.33 7.79 -7.52
N LEU A 208 19.76 7.40 -6.38
CA LEU A 208 19.05 6.13 -6.26
C LEU A 208 17.73 6.14 -7.03
N THR A 209 16.92 7.19 -6.92
CA THR A 209 15.65 7.29 -7.66
C THR A 209 15.90 7.34 -9.17
N GLN A 210 17.01 7.96 -9.59
CA GLN A 210 17.45 7.91 -10.99
C GLN A 210 17.83 6.48 -11.40
N ALA A 211 18.56 5.73 -10.57
CA ALA A 211 18.88 4.33 -10.86
C ALA A 211 17.61 3.45 -10.91
N LEU A 212 16.69 3.66 -9.95
CA LEU A 212 15.42 2.94 -9.85
C LEU A 212 14.47 3.29 -11.01
N SER A 213 14.59 4.47 -11.62
CA SER A 213 13.72 4.90 -12.73
C SER A 213 13.68 3.90 -13.89
N SER A 214 14.77 3.16 -14.13
CA SER A 214 14.82 2.09 -15.14
C SER A 214 13.91 0.90 -14.85
N GLN A 215 13.53 0.71 -13.59
CA GLN A 215 12.63 -0.34 -13.11
C GLN A 215 11.18 0.13 -13.01
N LEU A 216 10.95 1.45 -13.09
CA LEU A 216 9.65 2.06 -12.87
C LEU A 216 9.03 2.50 -14.19
N THR A 217 7.76 2.16 -14.36
CA THR A 217 6.89 2.75 -15.37
C THR A 217 6.31 4.02 -14.79
N GLN A 218 6.47 5.14 -15.50
CA GLN A 218 5.77 6.38 -15.17
C GLN A 218 4.37 6.32 -15.78
N GLN A 219 3.37 6.82 -15.04
CA GLN A 219 2.06 7.06 -15.63
C GLN A 219 2.16 8.20 -16.65
N PRO A 220 1.50 8.10 -17.81
CA PRO A 220 1.48 9.18 -18.77
C PRO A 220 0.80 10.41 -18.16
N ILE A 221 1.39 11.59 -18.42
CA ILE A 221 0.74 12.86 -18.08
C ILE A 221 -0.54 12.94 -18.91
N LEU A 222 -1.68 12.90 -18.22
CA LEU A 222 -2.98 13.06 -18.86
C LEU A 222 -3.13 14.49 -19.36
N GLY A 223 -3.51 14.64 -20.62
CA GLY A 223 -3.84 15.94 -21.21
C GLY A 223 -5.22 16.44 -20.80
N ASP A 224 -5.52 17.69 -21.15
CA ASP A 224 -6.81 18.36 -20.84
C ASP A 224 -8.03 17.65 -21.46
N ASP A 225 -7.81 16.81 -22.46
CA ASP A 225 -8.81 15.98 -23.14
C ASP A 225 -9.04 14.63 -22.46
N CYS A 226 -8.44 14.40 -21.28
CA CYS A 226 -8.61 13.21 -20.47
C CYS A 226 -9.41 13.51 -19.18
N CYS A 227 -10.07 12.49 -18.65
CA CYS A 227 -10.70 12.55 -17.33
C CYS A 227 -9.72 12.07 -16.26
N HIS A 228 -9.29 12.99 -15.39
CA HIS A 228 -8.36 12.69 -14.30
C HIS A 228 -8.98 11.80 -13.21
N TYR A 229 -10.30 11.85 -12.98
CA TYR A 229 -10.96 10.96 -12.01
C TYR A 229 -10.96 9.49 -12.45
N CYS A 230 -11.02 9.25 -13.76
CA CYS A 230 -11.20 7.92 -14.32
C CYS A 230 -9.98 7.40 -15.08
N GLN A 231 -8.94 8.24 -15.22
CA GLN A 231 -7.80 8.03 -16.10
C GLN A 231 -8.23 7.57 -17.50
N ALA A 232 -9.24 8.25 -18.07
CA ALA A 232 -9.89 7.87 -19.31
C ALA A 232 -9.75 8.96 -20.36
N GLY A 233 -9.45 8.58 -21.59
CA GLY A 233 -9.18 9.50 -22.69
C GLY A 233 -7.94 9.06 -23.48
N PRO A 234 -7.43 9.90 -24.37
CA PRO A 234 -8.00 11.19 -24.79
C PRO A 234 -9.37 11.06 -25.44
N PHE A 235 -10.29 11.99 -25.18
CA PHE A 235 -11.62 11.98 -25.81
C PHE A 235 -11.57 12.61 -27.21
N THR A 236 -12.05 11.89 -28.22
CA THR A 236 -12.00 12.34 -29.62
C THR A 236 -13.12 13.30 -30.02
N SER A 237 -14.10 13.56 -29.14
CA SER A 237 -15.20 14.50 -29.36
C SER A 237 -15.88 14.90 -28.04
N ASP A 238 -16.56 16.05 -28.05
CA ASP A 238 -17.36 16.51 -26.90
C ASP A 238 -18.47 15.52 -26.55
N GLN A 239 -19.05 14.86 -27.54
CA GLN A 239 -20.07 13.83 -27.33
C GLN A 239 -19.50 12.63 -26.56
N HIS A 240 -18.29 12.18 -26.90
CA HIS A 240 -17.63 11.09 -26.17
C HIS A 240 -17.30 11.48 -24.74
N LYS A 241 -16.81 12.72 -24.53
CA LYS A 241 -16.54 13.28 -23.19
C LYS A 241 -17.82 13.35 -22.35
N GLN A 242 -18.90 13.91 -22.88
CA GLN A 242 -20.19 13.99 -22.19
C GLN A 242 -20.77 12.60 -21.88
N ALA A 243 -20.66 11.65 -22.81
CA ALA A 243 -21.11 10.28 -22.56
C ALA A 243 -20.32 9.62 -21.42
N HIS A 244 -19.00 9.86 -21.36
CA HIS A 244 -18.15 9.41 -20.25
C HIS A 244 -18.55 10.06 -18.93
N GLU A 245 -18.69 11.38 -18.88
CA GLU A 245 -19.01 12.16 -17.67
C GLU A 245 -20.37 11.79 -17.08
N ASN A 246 -21.34 11.43 -17.92
CA ASN A 246 -22.66 10.96 -17.50
C ASN A 246 -22.69 9.47 -17.12
N SER A 247 -21.58 8.74 -17.27
CA SER A 247 -21.55 7.32 -16.95
C SER A 247 -21.59 7.07 -15.44
N ARG A 248 -22.22 5.96 -15.04
CA ARG A 248 -22.25 5.50 -13.63
C ARG A 248 -20.85 5.28 -13.04
N LYS A 249 -19.86 4.96 -13.88
CA LYS A 249 -18.45 4.83 -13.44
C LYS A 249 -17.92 6.21 -13.06
N HIS A 250 -18.03 7.18 -13.96
CA HIS A 250 -17.54 8.53 -13.74
C HIS A 250 -18.18 9.20 -12.53
N LEU A 251 -19.52 9.18 -12.43
CA LEU A 251 -20.24 9.81 -11.33
C LEU A 251 -19.77 9.29 -9.97
N ARG A 252 -19.54 7.97 -9.86
CA ARG A 252 -19.01 7.37 -8.63
C ARG A 252 -17.56 7.72 -8.34
N MET A 253 -16.67 7.72 -9.35
CA MET A 253 -15.27 8.14 -9.15
C MET A 253 -15.20 9.60 -8.71
N LYS A 254 -16.04 10.46 -9.30
CA LYS A 254 -16.19 11.85 -8.88
C LYS A 254 -16.68 11.97 -7.44
N ASP A 255 -17.67 11.17 -7.03
CA ASP A 255 -18.18 11.13 -5.65
C ASP A 255 -17.10 10.71 -4.65
N PHE A 256 -16.31 9.68 -4.98
CA PHE A 256 -15.17 9.26 -4.17
C PHE A 256 -14.12 10.36 -4.04
N GLU A 257 -13.80 11.06 -5.12
CA GLU A 257 -12.83 12.15 -5.06
C GLU A 257 -13.36 13.35 -4.25
N GLN A 258 -14.63 13.72 -4.42
CA GLN A 258 -15.24 14.79 -3.63
C GLN A 258 -15.25 14.48 -2.15
N GLN A 259 -15.61 13.25 -1.77
CA GLN A 259 -15.57 12.82 -0.38
C GLN A 259 -14.14 12.84 0.16
N TRP A 260 -13.15 12.39 -0.62
CA TRP A 260 -11.74 12.44 -0.26
C TRP A 260 -11.22 13.87 -0.05
N LEU A 261 -11.57 14.80 -0.94
CA LEU A 261 -11.15 16.20 -0.80
C LEU A 261 -11.78 16.87 0.42
N ALA A 262 -13.05 16.56 0.72
CA ALA A 262 -13.70 17.03 1.95
C ALA A 262 -13.02 16.42 3.20
N ASP A 263 -12.64 15.15 3.14
CA ASP A 263 -11.94 14.44 4.20
C ASP A 263 -10.62 15.12 4.60
N LEU A 264 -9.80 15.46 3.59
CA LEU A 264 -8.51 16.13 3.76
C LEU A 264 -8.62 17.52 4.39
N GLN A 265 -9.76 18.19 4.27
CA GLN A 265 -9.99 19.50 4.91
C GLN A 265 -10.28 19.38 6.41
N THR A 266 -10.65 18.18 6.86
CA THR A 266 -11.04 17.90 8.26
C THR A 266 -10.02 17.11 9.05
N ALA A 267 -8.98 16.61 8.38
CA ALA A 267 -7.92 15.77 8.95
C ALA A 267 -6.64 16.57 9.23
#